data_AF-A0A538JP54-F1
#
_entry.id   AF-A0A538JP54-F1
#
_cell.length_a   1.000
_cell.length_b   1.000
_cell.length_c   1.000
_cell.angle_alpha   90.00
_cell.angle_beta   90.00
_cell.angle_gamma   90.00
#
_symmetry.space_group_name_H-M   'P 1'
#
loop_
_entity.id
_entity.type
_entity.pdbx_description
1 polymer ?
#
loop_
_entity_poly.entity_id
_entity_poly.type
_entity_poly.pdbx_seq_one_letter_code
_entity_poly.pdbx_strand_id
1 'polypeptide(L)' 'VGVSHARAVLPDLLAFVARTPAERVTTLSAAWDDAPAVYAARTTKVVLHREPLPT' A
#
# COMPACT_ATOMS: atom_id res chain seq x y z
N VAL A 1 4.83 15.52 -10.44
CA VAL A 1 3.52 14.93 -10.08
C VAL A 1 3.24 15.33 -8.64
N GLY A 2 2.29 16.22 -8.41
CA GLY A 2 1.87 16.62 -7.06
C GLY A 2 0.74 15.73 -6.56
N VAL A 3 0.74 15.37 -5.28
CA VAL A 3 -0.28 14.53 -4.63
C VAL A 3 -1.70 15.08 -4.84
N SER A 4 -1.84 16.39 -5.06
CA SER A 4 -3.09 17.11 -5.30
C SER A 4 -3.79 16.79 -6.64
N HIS A 5 -3.11 16.14 -7.60
CA HIS A 5 -3.67 15.79 -8.92
C HIS A 5 -3.42 14.33 -9.32
N ALA A 6 -3.39 13.42 -8.35
CA ALA A 6 -3.13 12.00 -8.58
C ALA A 6 -4.09 11.36 -9.59
N ARG A 7 -5.32 11.88 -9.73
CA ARG A 7 -6.35 11.31 -10.62
C ARG A 7 -5.95 11.30 -12.08
N ALA A 8 -5.28 12.34 -12.57
CA ALA A 8 -4.89 12.45 -13.98
C ALA A 8 -3.84 11.40 -14.39
N VAL A 9 -2.99 10.99 -13.44
CA VAL A 9 -1.90 10.03 -13.67
C VAL A 9 -2.23 8.62 -13.18
N LEU A 10 -3.39 8.42 -12.57
CA LEU A 10 -3.78 7.14 -11.98
C LEU A 10 -3.80 5.99 -13.00
N PRO A 11 -4.31 6.14 -14.23
CA PRO A 11 -4.27 5.06 -15.22
C PRO A 11 -2.86 4.58 -15.53
N ASP A 12 -1.92 5.51 -15.74
CA ASP A 12 -0.52 5.19 -16.03
C ASP A 12 0.17 4.55 -14.83
N LEU A 13 -0.16 5.01 -13.61
CA LEU A 13 0.34 4.42 -12.37
C LEU A 13 -0.14 2.98 -12.19
N LEU A 14 -1.41 2.69 -12.45
CA LEU A 14 -1.96 1.34 -12.37
C LEU A 14 -1.33 0.42 -13.43
N ALA A 15 -1.13 0.92 -14.66
CA ALA A 15 -0.42 0.19 -15.69
C ALA A 15 1.04 -0.12 -15.28
N PHE A 16 1.70 0.80 -14.59
CA PHE A 16 3.03 0.58 -14.03
C PHE A 16 3.03 -0.49 -12.92
N VAL A 17 2.11 -0.42 -11.97
CA VAL A 17 1.99 -1.40 -10.87
C VAL A 17 1.70 -2.80 -11.40
N ALA A 18 0.91 -2.94 -12.45
CA ALA A 18 0.64 -4.24 -13.10
C ALA A 18 1.93 -4.92 -13.62
N ARG A 19 2.96 -4.14 -13.99
CA ARG A 19 4.27 -4.66 -14.44
C ARG A 19 5.30 -4.76 -13.32
N THR A 20 5.13 -3.96 -12.28
CA THR A 20 6.07 -3.86 -11.15
C THR A 20 5.30 -4.12 -9.85
N PRO A 21 5.19 -5.40 -9.43
CA PRO A 21 4.40 -5.76 -8.26
C PRO A 21 4.87 -5.00 -7.02
N ALA A 22 3.91 -4.42 -6.30
CA ALA A 22 4.18 -3.55 -5.16
C ALA A 22 4.84 -4.29 -4.00
N GLU A 23 4.69 -5.62 -3.96
CA GLU A 23 5.29 -6.56 -3.02
C GLU A 23 6.82 -6.48 -3.03
N ARG A 24 7.43 -6.11 -4.18
CA ARG A 24 8.90 -5.96 -4.29
C ARG A 24 9.47 -4.83 -3.44
N VAL A 25 8.63 -3.86 -3.05
CA VAL A 25 9.03 -2.73 -2.19
C VAL A 25 8.34 -2.76 -0.83
N THR A 26 7.48 -3.75 -0.58
CA THR A 26 6.84 -3.96 0.71
C THR A 26 7.83 -4.65 1.63
N THR A 27 8.22 -3.96 2.70
CA THR A 27 9.20 -4.46 3.66
C THR A 27 8.53 -5.10 4.89
N LEU A 28 7.25 -4.84 5.11
CA LEU A 28 6.44 -5.51 6.13
C LEU A 28 4.98 -5.65 5.67
N SER A 29 4.42 -6.85 5.81
CA SER A 29 2.99 -7.14 5.63
C SER A 29 2.45 -7.76 6.92
N ALA A 30 1.26 -7.35 7.36
CA ALA A 30 0.66 -7.81 8.61
C ALA A 30 -0.88 -7.77 8.59
N ALA A 31 -1.50 -8.42 9.58
CA ALA A 31 -2.92 -8.31 9.82
C ALA A 31 -3.26 -6.90 10.34
N TRP A 32 -4.49 -6.45 10.06
CA TRP A 32 -4.99 -5.15 10.50
C TRP A 32 -4.99 -4.98 12.02
N ASP A 33 -5.27 -6.05 12.76
CA ASP A 33 -5.35 -6.00 14.22
C ASP A 33 -3.98 -5.76 14.87
N ASP A 34 -2.89 -6.01 14.14
CA ASP A 34 -1.51 -5.77 14.59
C ASP A 34 -1.04 -4.34 14.30
N ALA A 35 -1.89 -3.50 13.69
CA ALA A 35 -1.51 -2.17 13.19
C ALA A 35 -0.69 -1.32 14.18
N PRO A 36 -1.08 -1.16 15.45
CA PRO A 36 -0.32 -0.32 16.39
C PRO A 36 1.13 -0.80 16.57
N ALA A 37 1.35 -2.11 16.63
CA ALA A 37 2.68 -2.68 16.83
C ALA A 37 3.54 -2.55 15.56
N VAL A 38 2.97 -2.84 14.39
CA VAL A 38 3.75 -2.85 13.14
C VAL A 38 4.03 -1.46 12.60
N TYR A 39 3.21 -0.46 12.94
CA TYR A 39 3.54 0.94 12.65
C TYR A 39 4.78 1.43 13.43
N ALA A 40 5.04 0.87 14.61
CA ALA A 40 6.23 1.20 15.40
C ALA A 40 7.49 0.46 14.91
N ALA A 41 7.35 -0.53 14.02
CA ALA A 41 8.48 -1.28 13.49
C ALA A 41 9.36 -0.40 12.60
N ARG A 42 10.68 -0.56 12.70
CA ARG A 42 11.64 0.10 11.82
C ARG A 42 11.59 -0.52 10.42
N THR A 43 10.72 0.01 9.57
CA THR A 43 10.49 -0.46 8.20
C THR A 43 10.21 0.71 7.26
N THR A 44 10.23 0.48 5.95
CA THR A 44 10.02 1.53 4.94
C THR A 44 8.61 1.51 4.35
N LYS A 45 7.93 0.37 4.38
CA LYS A 45 6.58 0.20 3.84
C LYS A 45 5.84 -0.92 4.56
N VAL A 46 4.76 -0.55 5.24
CA VAL A 46 3.79 -1.46 5.85
C VAL A 46 2.58 -1.61 4.94
N VAL A 47 2.16 -2.86 4.71
CA VAL A 47 0.86 -3.18 4.08
C VAL A 47 0.03 -3.97 5.10
N LEU A 48 -1.13 -3.44 5.45
CA LEU A 48 -2.08 -4.10 6.35
C LEU A 48 -3.17 -4.80 5.54
N HIS A 49 -3.45 -6.06 5.88
CA HIS A 49 -4.54 -6.83 5.31
C HIS A 49 -5.71 -6.87 6.29
N ARG A 50 -6.91 -6.56 5.79
CA ARG A 50 -8.17 -6.78 6.52
C ARG A 50 -9.19 -7.42 5.60
N GLU A 51 -10.13 -8.12 6.22
CA GLU A 51 -11.33 -8.55 5.52
C GLU A 51 -12.09 -7.34 4.94
N PRO A 52 -12.77 -7.53 3.80
CA PRO A 52 -13.64 -6.50 3.24
C PRO A 52 -14.65 -6.00 4.28
N LEU A 53 -14.89 -4.69 4.30
CA LEU A 53 -15.96 -4.15 5.14
C LEU A 53 -17.32 -4.62 4.59
N PRO A 54 -18.30 -4.90 5.46
CA PRO A 54 -19.66 -5.18 5.02
C PRO A 54 -20.19 -4.00 4.20
N THR A 55 -20.95 -4.33 3.15
CA THR A 55 -21.48 -3.37 2.17
C THR A 55 -22.68 -2.59 2.70
#